data_AF-A0A1G2MFD2-F1
#
_entry.id   AF-A0A1G2MFD2-F1
#
_cell.length_a   1.000
_cell.length_b   1.000
_cell.length_c   1.000
_cell.angle_alpha   90.00
_cell.angle_beta   90.00
_cell.angle_gamma   90.00
#
_symmetry.space_group_name_H-M   'P 1'
#
loop_
_entity.id
_entity.type
_entity.pdbx_description
1 polymer ?
#
loop_
_entity_poly.entity_id
_entity_poly.type
_entity_poly.pdbx_seq_one_letter_code
_entity_poly.pdbx_strand_id
1 'polypeptide(L)'
;MLNLSQRQNKIIEIILKRKEARSSDVHADLVTTGEDVSLVTVKRLLSSFASTGVLEVTSSGRSTSYRVSAFGRLVFGVDAHVYCSVEPDRRYGLKGYNFALFDALPSDPFTEDESAKLQKAADVYALRTRQLPPAILEKELERFIIELSWKSSRIEGNTYTLLDTERLLASGIEASGHDRREAVMILNHKEAFRFVRREAKSYENLTRQNLENVHRILVKDMGVSYGLRKNPVGVTGSTYRPLDNVHQVREAVDALCLAVSRSVTPEAKALVALLGISYIQPFEDGNKRTARLIANALLLAGGCAPLSYRSVDENAYREAIMVFYEINSLVPFRKIFVEQYAFAADNYLIVA
;
A
#
# COMPACT_ATOMS: atom_id res chain seq x y z
N MET A 1 -0.23 -16.08 3.34
CA MET A 1 -1.00 -15.31 4.36
C MET A 1 -2.34 -15.99 4.67
N LEU A 2 -2.89 -15.83 5.88
CA LEU A 2 -4.18 -16.43 6.28
C LEU A 2 -5.38 -15.76 5.57
N ASN A 3 -6.36 -16.56 5.15
CA ASN A 3 -7.65 -16.07 4.67
C ASN A 3 -8.73 -16.33 5.74
N LEU A 4 -9.20 -15.27 6.37
CA LEU A 4 -10.14 -15.37 7.50
C LEU A 4 -11.59 -15.39 7.01
N SER A 5 -12.40 -16.28 7.58
CA SER A 5 -13.85 -16.31 7.35
C SER A 5 -14.53 -15.04 7.87
N GLN A 6 -15.76 -14.78 7.40
CA GLN A 6 -16.56 -13.63 7.84
C GLN A 6 -16.72 -13.57 9.37
N ARG A 7 -17.00 -14.71 10.02
CA ARG A 7 -17.10 -14.79 11.49
C ARG A 7 -15.78 -14.49 12.20
N GLN A 8 -14.68 -14.99 11.65
CA GLN A 8 -13.33 -14.72 12.18
C GLN A 8 -13.01 -13.22 12.11
N ASN A 9 -13.33 -12.56 11.01
CA ASN A 9 -13.18 -11.11 10.89
C ASN A 9 -14.07 -10.35 11.88
N LYS A 10 -15.34 -10.75 12.07
CA LYS A 10 -16.22 -10.13 13.09
C LYS A 10 -15.63 -10.22 14.50
N ILE A 11 -15.05 -11.36 14.88
CA ILE A 11 -14.38 -11.52 16.19
C ILE A 11 -13.22 -10.53 16.33
N ILE A 12 -12.37 -10.42 15.31
CA ILE A 12 -11.24 -9.48 15.33
C ILE A 12 -11.75 -8.03 15.41
N GLU A 13 -12.79 -7.69 14.65
CA GLU A 13 -13.41 -6.36 14.67
C GLU A 13 -13.93 -6.00 16.06
N ILE A 14 -14.62 -6.92 16.74
CA ILE A 14 -15.09 -6.73 18.12
C ILE A 14 -13.92 -6.42 19.06
N ILE A 15 -12.84 -7.19 18.97
CA ILE A 15 -11.65 -7.00 19.82
C ILE A 15 -10.96 -5.67 19.49
N LEU A 16 -10.88 -5.27 18.21
CA LEU A 16 -10.33 -3.97 17.81
C LEU A 16 -11.14 -2.80 18.38
N LYS A 17 -12.48 -2.87 18.33
CA LYS A 17 -13.37 -1.85 18.89
C LYS A 17 -13.23 -1.75 20.41
N ARG A 18 -13.12 -2.88 21.10
CA ARG A 18 -12.93 -2.95 22.57
C ARG A 18 -11.50 -2.69 23.02
N LYS A 19 -10.52 -2.70 22.11
CA LYS A 19 -9.06 -2.73 22.33
C LYS A 19 -8.55 -4.02 23.01
N GLU A 20 -9.34 -4.59 23.90
CA GLU A 20 -9.08 -5.84 24.60
C GLU A 20 -10.43 -6.45 25.01
N ALA A 21 -10.59 -7.77 24.88
CA ALA A 21 -11.85 -8.44 25.19
C ALA A 21 -11.66 -9.85 25.75
N ARG A 22 -12.56 -10.26 26.66
CA ARG A 22 -12.68 -11.64 27.11
C ARG A 22 -13.57 -12.45 26.17
N SER A 23 -13.49 -13.78 26.28
CA SER A 23 -14.38 -14.67 25.53
C SER A 23 -15.88 -14.40 25.76
N SER A 24 -16.27 -13.99 26.97
CA SER A 24 -17.65 -13.59 27.30
C SER A 24 -18.09 -12.32 26.57
N ASP A 25 -17.19 -11.34 26.45
CA ASP A 25 -17.48 -10.05 25.83
C ASP A 25 -17.66 -10.23 24.32
N VAL A 26 -16.76 -10.99 23.69
CA VAL A 26 -16.85 -11.35 22.28
C VAL A 26 -18.14 -12.11 21.99
N HIS A 27 -18.49 -13.09 22.83
CA HIS A 27 -19.73 -13.84 22.68
C HIS A 27 -20.98 -12.95 22.80
N ALA A 28 -21.02 -12.06 23.81
CA ALA A 28 -22.15 -11.16 24.02
C ALA A 28 -22.37 -10.22 22.82
N ASP A 29 -21.29 -9.68 22.25
CA ASP A 29 -21.38 -8.82 21.06
C ASP A 29 -21.82 -9.59 19.82
N LEU A 30 -21.32 -10.82 19.61
CA LEU A 30 -21.75 -11.67 18.49
C LEU A 30 -23.25 -11.97 18.55
N VAL A 31 -23.75 -12.37 19.72
CA VAL A 31 -25.18 -12.64 19.94
C VAL A 31 -26.02 -11.37 19.70
N THR A 32 -25.54 -10.21 20.15
CA THR A 32 -26.22 -8.92 19.93
C THR A 32 -26.32 -8.57 18.45
N THR A 33 -25.33 -8.98 17.64
CA THR A 33 -25.36 -8.81 16.18
C THR A 33 -26.13 -9.91 15.43
N GLY A 34 -26.83 -10.79 16.16
CA GLY A 34 -27.67 -11.86 15.58
C GLY A 34 -26.92 -13.13 15.17
N GLU A 35 -25.66 -13.32 15.58
CA GLU A 35 -24.96 -14.59 15.36
C GLU A 35 -25.37 -15.65 16.40
N ASP A 36 -25.82 -16.81 15.92
CA ASP A 36 -26.00 -17.99 16.75
C ASP A 36 -24.67 -18.74 16.89
N VAL A 37 -23.98 -18.52 18.01
CA VAL A 37 -22.68 -19.15 18.30
C VAL A 37 -22.52 -19.41 19.79
N SER A 38 -22.12 -20.65 20.14
CA SER A 38 -21.87 -20.99 21.54
C SER A 38 -20.59 -20.33 22.09
N LEU A 39 -20.59 -20.03 23.38
CA LEU A 39 -19.38 -19.54 24.09
C LEU A 39 -18.20 -20.51 23.95
N VAL A 40 -18.45 -21.82 23.89
CA VAL A 40 -17.41 -22.84 23.69
C VAL A 40 -16.75 -22.67 22.32
N THR A 41 -17.54 -22.43 21.27
CA THR A 41 -17.04 -22.16 19.92
C THR A 41 -16.21 -20.88 19.89
N VAL A 42 -16.66 -19.81 20.55
CA VAL A 42 -15.89 -18.56 20.68
C VAL A 42 -14.55 -18.80 21.37
N LYS A 43 -14.52 -19.50 22.50
CA LYS A 43 -13.27 -19.85 23.20
C LYS A 43 -12.31 -20.64 22.32
N ARG A 44 -12.81 -21.63 21.57
CA ARG A 44 -12.00 -22.42 20.63
C ARG A 44 -11.36 -21.55 19.54
N LEU A 45 -12.12 -20.62 18.97
CA LEU A 45 -11.61 -19.69 17.95
C LEU A 45 -10.56 -18.74 18.52
N LEU A 46 -10.80 -18.16 19.70
CA LEU A 46 -9.83 -17.28 20.37
C LEU A 46 -8.52 -18.02 20.70
N SER A 47 -8.60 -19.25 21.20
CA SER A 47 -7.41 -20.08 21.43
C SER A 47 -6.65 -20.40 20.13
N SER A 48 -7.37 -20.69 19.04
CA SER A 48 -6.77 -20.92 17.73
C SER A 48 -6.11 -19.66 17.16
N PHE A 49 -6.68 -18.49 17.38
CA PHE A 49 -6.05 -17.23 17.00
C PHE A 49 -4.80 -16.93 17.82
N ALA A 50 -4.82 -17.23 19.13
CA ALA A 50 -3.64 -17.09 19.97
C ALA A 50 -2.50 -18.02 19.51
N SER A 51 -2.81 -19.28 19.19
CA SER A 51 -1.78 -20.23 18.71
C SER A 51 -1.22 -19.89 17.33
N THR A 52 -1.95 -19.14 16.51
CA THR A 52 -1.50 -18.68 15.18
C THR A 52 -0.92 -17.27 15.20
N GLY A 53 -0.80 -16.64 16.38
CA GLY A 53 -0.25 -15.30 16.55
C GLY A 53 -1.16 -14.17 16.07
N VAL A 54 -2.42 -14.45 15.71
CA VAL A 54 -3.43 -13.43 15.33
C VAL A 54 -3.88 -12.62 16.55
N LEU A 55 -3.97 -13.26 17.72
CA LEU A 55 -4.27 -12.60 19.00
C LEU A 55 -3.13 -12.79 19.99
N GLU A 56 -2.92 -11.79 20.83
CA GLU A 56 -2.07 -11.84 22.02
C GLU A 56 -2.94 -12.08 23.26
N VAL A 57 -2.46 -12.93 24.16
CA VAL A 57 -3.10 -13.18 25.46
C VAL A 57 -2.54 -12.18 26.47
N THR A 58 -3.39 -11.33 27.04
CA THR A 58 -2.96 -10.24 27.94
C THR A 58 -3.09 -10.58 29.43
N SER A 59 -3.88 -11.61 29.78
CA SER A 59 -4.03 -12.10 31.15
C SER A 59 -4.35 -13.60 31.17
N SER A 60 -4.13 -14.28 32.31
CA SER A 60 -4.32 -15.74 32.46
C SER A 60 -5.39 -16.11 33.50
N GLY A 61 -5.92 -17.32 33.41
CA GLY A 61 -6.90 -17.86 34.37
C GLY A 61 -8.34 -17.42 34.11
N ARG A 62 -9.09 -17.04 35.16
CA ARG A 62 -10.50 -16.61 35.03
C ARG A 62 -10.66 -15.24 34.38
N SER A 63 -9.56 -14.48 34.23
CA SER A 63 -9.55 -13.14 33.64
C SER A 63 -9.10 -13.10 32.18
N THR A 64 -8.74 -14.23 31.56
CA THR A 64 -8.11 -14.29 30.23
C THR A 64 -8.79 -13.39 29.21
N SER A 65 -8.00 -12.42 28.72
CA SER A 65 -8.37 -11.44 27.72
C SER A 65 -7.41 -11.50 26.53
N TYR A 66 -7.90 -11.00 25.41
CA TYR A 66 -7.21 -11.05 24.13
C TYR A 66 -7.12 -9.65 23.52
N ARG A 67 -5.99 -9.39 22.86
CA ARG A 67 -5.77 -8.21 22.03
C ARG A 67 -5.37 -8.63 20.62
N VAL A 68 -5.71 -7.84 19.61
CA VAL A 68 -5.26 -8.11 18.24
C VAL A 68 -3.78 -7.73 18.11
N SER A 69 -2.97 -8.72 17.71
CA SER A 69 -1.53 -8.53 17.49
C SER A 69 -1.26 -7.70 16.24
N ALA A 70 0.00 -7.31 16.02
CA ALA A 70 0.40 -6.67 14.77
C ALA A 70 0.15 -7.59 13.56
N PHE A 71 0.41 -8.90 13.68
CA PHE A 71 0.11 -9.87 12.61
C PHE A 71 -1.39 -10.03 12.38
N GLY A 72 -2.20 -10.07 13.45
CA GLY A 72 -3.66 -10.16 13.36
C GLY A 72 -4.27 -8.99 12.60
N ARG A 73 -3.69 -7.79 12.73
CA ARG A 73 -4.09 -6.60 11.96
C ARG A 73 -3.82 -6.75 10.47
N LEU A 74 -2.64 -7.27 10.09
CA LEU A 74 -2.25 -7.46 8.69
C LEU A 74 -3.23 -8.36 7.92
N VAL A 75 -3.74 -9.41 8.58
CA VAL A 75 -4.65 -10.42 7.99
C VAL A 75 -6.13 -10.09 8.16
N PHE A 76 -6.48 -9.04 8.90
CA PHE A 76 -7.86 -8.70 9.19
C PHE A 76 -8.60 -8.22 7.94
N GLY A 77 -9.62 -8.95 7.52
CA GLY A 77 -10.48 -8.54 6.41
C GLY A 77 -11.49 -7.48 6.86
N VAL A 78 -11.46 -6.34 6.18
CA VAL A 78 -12.39 -5.22 6.40
C VAL A 78 -12.79 -4.63 5.05
N ASP A 79 -14.05 -4.25 4.91
CA ASP A 79 -14.52 -3.50 3.75
C ASP A 79 -14.09 -2.04 3.90
N ALA A 80 -13.23 -1.57 2.98
CA ALA A 80 -12.65 -0.24 3.08
C ALA A 80 -13.68 0.88 2.88
N HIS A 81 -14.69 0.66 2.04
CA HIS A 81 -15.74 1.63 1.78
C HIS A 81 -16.66 1.76 3.00
N VAL A 82 -17.12 0.63 3.56
CA VAL A 82 -17.93 0.62 4.78
C VAL A 82 -17.16 1.26 5.95
N TYR A 83 -15.89 0.91 6.12
CA TYR A 83 -15.05 1.51 7.16
C TYR A 83 -14.88 3.03 6.97
N CYS A 84 -14.65 3.48 5.74
CA CYS A 84 -14.45 4.90 5.44
C CYS A 84 -15.76 5.72 5.42
N SER A 85 -16.92 5.08 5.32
CA SER A 85 -18.23 5.75 5.45
C SER A 85 -18.52 6.27 6.87
N VAL A 86 -17.77 5.77 7.87
CA VAL A 86 -17.82 6.27 9.25
C VAL A 86 -16.93 7.50 9.38
N GLU A 87 -17.40 8.53 10.07
CA GLU A 87 -16.60 9.74 10.37
C GLU A 87 -15.25 9.40 11.03
N PRO A 88 -14.13 10.02 10.64
CA PRO A 88 -12.78 9.65 11.10
C PRO A 88 -12.64 9.56 12.63
N ASP A 89 -13.28 10.47 13.38
CA ASP A 89 -13.22 10.49 14.86
C ASP A 89 -13.96 9.33 15.53
N ARG A 90 -14.86 8.66 14.81
CA ARG A 90 -15.67 7.53 15.29
C ARG A 90 -15.15 6.17 14.82
N ARG A 91 -14.15 6.14 13.94
CA ARG A 91 -13.54 4.89 13.49
C ARG A 91 -12.74 4.25 14.62
N TYR A 92 -12.78 2.92 14.70
CA TYR A 92 -11.92 2.15 15.59
C TYR A 92 -10.56 1.95 14.91
N GLY A 93 -9.47 1.89 15.68
CA GLY A 93 -8.15 1.69 15.10
C GLY A 93 -7.02 2.35 15.86
N LEU A 94 -5.89 2.44 15.18
CA LEU A 94 -4.67 3.13 15.54
C LEU A 94 -4.83 4.61 15.24
N LYS A 95 -4.41 5.44 16.19
CA LYS A 95 -4.29 6.90 16.01
C LYS A 95 -2.84 7.34 15.75
N GLY A 96 -1.89 6.42 15.83
CA GLY A 96 -0.46 6.70 15.69
C GLY A 96 0.31 5.52 15.13
N TYR A 97 1.60 5.72 14.91
CA TYR A 97 2.50 4.73 14.31
C TYR A 97 2.59 3.42 15.13
N ASN A 98 2.52 2.29 14.44
CA ASN A 98 2.67 0.95 15.00
C ASN A 98 4.11 0.45 14.81
N PHE A 99 4.90 0.51 15.88
CA PHE A 99 6.30 0.10 15.86
C PHE A 99 6.51 -1.40 15.58
N ALA A 100 5.53 -2.25 15.85
CA ALA A 100 5.62 -3.69 15.60
C ALA A 100 5.25 -4.08 14.15
N LEU A 101 4.80 -3.12 13.32
CA LEU A 101 4.26 -3.39 11.99
C LEU A 101 5.25 -4.13 11.09
N PHE A 102 6.46 -3.59 10.93
CA PHE A 102 7.42 -4.12 9.98
C PHE A 102 8.07 -5.42 10.46
N ASP A 103 8.13 -5.66 11.76
CA ASP A 103 8.58 -6.96 12.31
C ASP A 103 7.53 -8.05 12.11
N ALA A 104 6.24 -7.68 12.19
CA ALA A 104 5.12 -8.60 11.97
C ALA A 104 4.85 -8.92 10.49
N LEU A 105 5.44 -8.16 9.55
CA LEU A 105 5.26 -8.42 8.12
C LEU A 105 5.90 -9.76 7.72
N PRO A 106 5.12 -10.70 7.16
CA PRO A 106 5.68 -11.93 6.61
C PRO A 106 6.52 -11.64 5.36
N SER A 107 7.41 -12.57 5.02
CA SER A 107 8.22 -12.48 3.81
C SER A 107 7.40 -12.58 2.51
N ASP A 108 6.24 -13.24 2.57
CA ASP A 108 5.22 -13.21 1.52
C ASP A 108 3.88 -12.68 2.10
N PRO A 109 3.46 -11.46 1.71
CA PRO A 109 2.20 -10.87 2.17
C PRO A 109 0.94 -11.38 1.43
N PHE A 110 1.09 -12.27 0.46
CA PHE A 110 -0.02 -12.79 -0.35
C PHE A 110 -0.58 -14.10 0.20
N THR A 111 -1.86 -14.36 -0.06
CA THR A 111 -2.47 -15.69 0.09
C THR A 111 -2.03 -16.60 -1.05
N GLU A 112 -2.17 -17.92 -0.89
CA GLU A 112 -1.80 -18.88 -1.95
C GLU A 112 -2.51 -18.59 -3.28
N ASP A 113 -3.80 -18.28 -3.24
CA ASP A 113 -4.59 -17.91 -4.43
C ASP A 113 -4.10 -16.63 -5.10
N GLU A 114 -3.68 -15.63 -4.31
CA GLU A 114 -3.14 -14.38 -4.83
C GLU A 114 -1.74 -14.59 -5.42
N SER A 115 -0.87 -15.36 -4.75
CA SER A 115 0.46 -15.71 -5.27
C SER A 115 0.34 -16.47 -6.59
N ALA A 116 -0.61 -17.41 -6.71
CA ALA A 116 -0.87 -18.11 -7.96
C ALA A 116 -1.32 -17.17 -9.09
N LYS A 117 -2.16 -16.18 -8.79
CA LYS A 117 -2.58 -15.15 -9.77
C LYS A 117 -1.43 -14.26 -10.21
N LEU A 118 -0.60 -13.81 -9.27
CA LEU A 118 0.57 -12.99 -9.54
C LEU A 118 1.58 -13.75 -10.41
N GLN A 119 1.86 -15.02 -10.07
CA GLN A 119 2.75 -15.86 -10.88
C GLN A 119 2.24 -16.03 -12.31
N LYS A 120 0.94 -16.34 -12.47
CA LYS A 120 0.32 -16.44 -13.80
C LYS A 120 0.46 -15.14 -14.60
N ALA A 121 0.25 -14.00 -13.97
CA ALA A 121 0.42 -12.69 -14.62
C ALA A 121 1.88 -12.44 -15.01
N ALA A 122 2.83 -12.77 -14.14
CA ALA A 122 4.26 -12.66 -14.42
C ALA A 122 4.68 -13.54 -15.62
N ASP A 123 4.16 -14.78 -15.71
CA ASP A 123 4.43 -15.69 -16.82
C ASP A 123 3.88 -15.15 -18.15
N VAL A 124 2.65 -14.63 -18.15
CA VAL A 124 2.04 -13.98 -19.32
C VAL A 124 2.88 -12.79 -19.78
N TYR A 125 3.29 -11.95 -18.84
CA TYR A 125 4.12 -10.79 -19.11
C TYR A 125 5.48 -11.17 -19.70
N ALA A 126 6.16 -12.13 -19.10
CA ALA A 126 7.46 -12.62 -19.56
C ALA A 126 7.38 -13.25 -20.95
N LEU A 127 6.28 -13.93 -21.28
CA LEU A 127 6.07 -14.48 -22.62
C LEU A 127 5.87 -13.38 -23.67
N ARG A 128 5.05 -12.37 -23.35
CA ARG A 128 4.68 -11.31 -24.30
C ARG A 128 5.79 -10.30 -24.55
N THR A 129 6.70 -10.12 -23.60
CA THR A 129 7.85 -9.22 -23.72
C THR A 129 9.04 -9.84 -24.45
N ARG A 130 9.00 -11.15 -24.76
CA ARG A 130 10.03 -11.81 -25.57
C ARG A 130 9.99 -11.31 -27.02
N GLN A 131 11.15 -10.87 -27.51
CA GLN A 131 11.40 -10.62 -28.94
C GLN A 131 10.53 -9.52 -29.58
N LEU A 132 10.21 -8.46 -28.85
CA LEU A 132 9.53 -7.30 -29.43
C LEU A 132 10.50 -6.35 -30.12
N PRO A 133 10.15 -5.80 -31.31
CA PRO A 133 10.92 -4.74 -31.96
C PRO A 133 11.08 -3.51 -31.04
N PRO A 134 12.27 -2.87 -30.98
CA PRO A 134 12.51 -1.70 -30.14
C PRO A 134 11.50 -0.56 -30.33
N ALA A 135 11.05 -0.33 -31.56
CA ALA A 135 10.05 0.71 -31.87
C ALA A 135 8.69 0.45 -31.20
N ILE A 136 8.28 -0.82 -31.05
CA ILE A 136 7.03 -1.17 -30.35
C ILE A 136 7.20 -0.93 -28.85
N LEU A 137 8.34 -1.32 -28.28
CA LEU A 137 8.64 -1.12 -26.87
C LEU A 137 8.65 0.37 -26.48
N GLU A 138 9.21 1.23 -27.33
CA GLU A 138 9.22 2.68 -27.05
C GLU A 138 7.81 3.28 -27.11
N LYS A 139 6.98 2.88 -28.09
CA LYS A 139 5.59 3.35 -28.16
C LYS A 139 4.76 2.88 -26.96
N GLU A 140 4.95 1.64 -26.53
CA GLU A 140 4.29 1.09 -25.34
C GLU A 140 4.74 1.81 -24.06
N LEU A 141 6.02 2.13 -23.96
CA LEU A 141 6.56 2.96 -22.88
C LEU A 141 5.94 4.33 -22.84
N GLU A 142 5.86 5.05 -23.96
CA GLU A 142 5.26 6.38 -24.01
C GLU A 142 3.82 6.36 -23.52
N ARG A 143 3.02 5.39 -24.00
CA ARG A 143 1.64 5.19 -23.53
C ARG A 143 1.58 4.92 -22.03
N PHE A 144 2.41 4.01 -21.52
CA PHE A 144 2.45 3.67 -20.11
C PHE A 144 2.83 4.87 -19.24
N ILE A 145 3.84 5.65 -19.65
CA ILE A 145 4.29 6.84 -18.92
C ILE A 145 3.16 7.88 -18.83
N ILE A 146 2.42 8.10 -19.92
CA ILE A 146 1.29 9.05 -19.94
C ILE A 146 0.24 8.60 -18.93
N GLU A 147 -0.21 7.36 -19.01
CA GLU A 147 -1.28 6.84 -18.17
C GLU A 147 -0.88 6.76 -16.69
N LEU A 148 0.34 6.31 -16.41
CA LEU A 148 0.86 6.25 -15.04
C LEU A 148 1.01 7.66 -14.45
N SER A 149 1.60 8.61 -15.18
CA SER A 149 1.82 9.98 -14.68
C SER A 149 0.49 10.70 -14.43
N TRP A 150 -0.46 10.52 -15.33
CA TRP A 150 -1.84 11.01 -15.18
C TRP A 150 -2.50 10.41 -13.94
N LYS A 151 -2.61 9.07 -13.88
CA LYS A 151 -3.39 8.39 -12.85
C LYS A 151 -2.77 8.56 -11.46
N SER A 152 -1.44 8.54 -11.39
CA SER A 152 -0.73 8.75 -10.15
C SER A 152 -1.02 10.13 -9.56
N SER A 153 -0.99 11.16 -10.40
CA SER A 153 -1.30 12.55 -10.01
C SER A 153 -2.78 12.72 -9.67
N ARG A 154 -3.69 12.11 -10.43
CA ARG A 154 -5.15 12.18 -10.23
C ARG A 154 -5.59 11.61 -8.89
N ILE A 155 -4.96 10.51 -8.44
CA ILE A 155 -5.18 9.96 -7.08
C ILE A 155 -4.80 10.97 -5.98
N GLU A 156 -3.88 11.89 -6.23
CA GLU A 156 -3.54 12.98 -5.29
C GLU A 156 -4.42 14.24 -5.46
N GLY A 157 -5.41 14.20 -6.36
CA GLY A 157 -6.34 15.30 -6.59
C GLY A 157 -6.02 16.19 -7.79
N ASN A 158 -5.02 15.83 -8.60
CA ASN A 158 -4.74 16.53 -9.85
C ASN A 158 -5.95 16.41 -10.82
N THR A 159 -6.29 17.53 -11.44
CA THR A 159 -7.50 17.74 -12.24
C THR A 159 -7.29 17.55 -13.74
N TYR A 160 -6.05 17.33 -14.19
CA TYR A 160 -5.76 17.05 -15.61
C TYR A 160 -6.56 15.83 -16.10
N THR A 161 -7.09 15.95 -17.32
CA THR A 161 -7.61 14.78 -18.03
C THR A 161 -6.46 13.96 -18.61
N LEU A 162 -6.77 12.74 -19.05
CA LEU A 162 -5.78 11.91 -19.74
C LEU A 162 -5.31 12.58 -21.04
N LEU A 163 -6.23 13.23 -21.78
CA LEU A 163 -5.92 13.95 -23.01
C LEU A 163 -5.04 15.17 -22.76
N ASP A 164 -5.30 15.92 -21.69
CA ASP A 164 -4.46 17.05 -21.28
C ASP A 164 -3.06 16.59 -20.90
N THR A 165 -2.97 15.45 -20.22
CA THR A 165 -1.69 14.83 -19.85
C THR A 165 -0.91 14.39 -21.08
N GLU A 166 -1.57 13.76 -22.05
CA GLU A 166 -0.94 13.39 -23.33
C GLU A 166 -0.39 14.63 -24.06
N ARG A 167 -1.19 15.69 -24.20
CA ARG A 167 -0.76 16.95 -24.84
C ARG A 167 0.42 17.60 -24.11
N LEU A 168 0.38 17.61 -22.78
CA LEU A 168 1.48 18.13 -21.96
C LEU A 168 2.76 17.32 -22.18
N LEU A 169 2.69 15.99 -22.13
CA LEU A 169 3.87 15.14 -22.20
C LEU A 169 4.45 14.98 -23.60
N ALA A 170 3.62 15.05 -24.65
CA ALA A 170 4.02 14.89 -26.04
C ALA A 170 4.43 16.22 -26.70
N SER A 171 3.74 17.31 -26.39
CA SER A 171 3.92 18.61 -27.08
C SER A 171 4.35 19.74 -26.15
N GLY A 172 4.43 19.52 -24.84
CA GLY A 172 4.79 20.56 -23.87
C GLY A 172 3.69 21.60 -23.66
N ILE A 173 2.45 21.31 -24.08
CA ILE A 173 1.33 22.25 -24.02
C ILE A 173 0.59 22.06 -22.69
N GLU A 174 0.63 23.06 -21.81
CA GLU A 174 -0.13 23.08 -20.57
C GLU A 174 -1.64 23.25 -20.84
N ALA A 175 -2.47 22.63 -20.01
CA ALA A 175 -3.92 22.74 -20.14
C ALA A 175 -4.41 24.08 -19.58
N SER A 176 -5.30 24.74 -20.31
CA SER A 176 -5.86 26.04 -19.91
C SER A 176 -6.71 25.91 -18.65
N GLY A 177 -6.55 26.82 -17.69
CA GLY A 177 -7.38 26.89 -16.49
C GLY A 177 -6.92 26.01 -15.32
N HIS A 178 -5.77 25.33 -15.44
CA HIS A 178 -5.18 24.53 -14.38
C HIS A 178 -4.03 25.26 -13.67
N ASP A 179 -3.73 24.85 -12.43
CA ASP A 179 -2.54 25.35 -11.74
C ASP A 179 -1.28 24.77 -12.40
N ARG A 180 -0.27 25.60 -12.65
CA ARG A 180 1.04 25.17 -13.16
C ARG A 180 1.66 24.07 -12.30
N ARG A 181 1.39 24.04 -10.99
CA ARG A 181 1.86 22.97 -10.09
C ARG A 181 1.34 21.59 -10.50
N GLU A 182 0.14 21.51 -11.08
CA GLU A 182 -0.42 20.26 -11.59
C GLU A 182 0.34 19.74 -12.81
N ALA A 183 0.74 20.65 -13.71
CA ALA A 183 1.59 20.31 -14.86
C ALA A 183 2.97 19.82 -14.39
N VAL A 184 3.60 20.53 -13.45
CA VAL A 184 4.91 20.16 -12.88
C VAL A 184 4.85 18.79 -12.22
N MET A 185 3.79 18.49 -11.48
CA MET A 185 3.59 17.17 -10.87
C MET A 185 3.63 16.03 -11.90
N ILE A 186 2.97 16.22 -13.06
CA ILE A 186 2.93 15.22 -14.14
C ILE A 186 4.29 15.11 -14.84
N LEU A 187 4.94 16.23 -15.12
CA LEU A 187 6.27 16.26 -15.76
C LEU A 187 7.34 15.59 -14.88
N ASN A 188 7.33 15.88 -13.59
CA ASN A 188 8.22 15.25 -12.62
C ASN A 188 7.99 13.74 -12.54
N HIS A 189 6.73 13.31 -12.61
CA HIS A 189 6.38 11.90 -12.58
C HIS A 189 6.92 11.15 -13.81
N LYS A 190 6.79 11.74 -15.01
CA LYS A 190 7.41 11.21 -16.25
C LYS A 190 8.91 11.06 -16.08
N GLU A 191 9.59 12.10 -15.59
CA GLU A 191 11.04 12.08 -15.43
C GLU A 191 11.49 11.05 -14.38
N ALA A 192 10.79 10.97 -13.25
CA ALA A 192 11.07 9.99 -12.21
C ALA A 192 10.93 8.55 -12.72
N PHE A 193 9.92 8.26 -13.53
CA PHE A 193 9.75 6.93 -14.11
C PHE A 193 10.87 6.60 -15.13
N ARG A 194 11.26 7.55 -15.98
CA ARG A 194 12.40 7.35 -16.89
C ARG A 194 13.70 7.10 -16.11
N PHE A 195 13.91 7.83 -15.03
CA PHE A 195 15.04 7.64 -14.14
C PHE A 195 15.06 6.24 -13.51
N VAL A 196 13.98 5.80 -12.85
CA VAL A 196 13.98 4.48 -12.19
C VAL A 196 14.07 3.33 -13.17
N ARG A 197 13.55 3.47 -14.39
CA ARG A 197 13.72 2.46 -15.44
C ARG A 197 15.19 2.35 -15.86
N ARG A 198 15.85 3.48 -16.17
CA ARG A 198 17.27 3.50 -16.55
C ARG A 198 18.16 2.90 -15.45
N GLU A 199 17.83 3.19 -14.19
CA GLU A 199 18.57 2.75 -13.02
C GLU A 199 17.99 1.46 -12.40
N ALA A 200 17.17 0.67 -13.10
CA ALA A 200 16.37 -0.41 -12.52
C ALA A 200 17.20 -1.39 -11.66
N LYS A 201 18.42 -1.73 -12.08
CA LYS A 201 19.34 -2.60 -11.31
C LYS A 201 19.65 -2.06 -9.90
N SER A 202 19.65 -0.75 -9.70
CA SER A 202 19.87 -0.12 -8.39
C SER A 202 18.66 -0.20 -7.45
N TYR A 203 17.54 -0.79 -7.92
CA TYR A 203 16.30 -0.95 -7.17
C TYR A 203 15.96 -2.43 -6.91
N GLU A 204 16.93 -3.36 -6.99
CA GLU A 204 16.72 -4.75 -6.52
C GLU A 204 16.30 -4.81 -5.04
N ASN A 205 16.71 -3.80 -4.25
CA ASN A 205 16.27 -3.59 -2.87
C ASN A 205 15.96 -2.11 -2.62
N LEU A 206 15.14 -1.85 -1.60
CA LEU A 206 14.88 -0.49 -1.11
C LEU A 206 16.04 -0.03 -0.23
N THR A 207 16.55 1.17 -0.50
CA THR A 207 17.52 1.85 0.36
C THR A 207 17.06 3.27 0.61
N ARG A 208 17.53 3.88 1.70
CA ARG A 208 17.24 5.30 1.96
C ARG A 208 17.69 6.20 0.80
N GLN A 209 18.85 5.90 0.22
CA GLN A 209 19.41 6.70 -0.87
C GLN A 209 18.55 6.62 -2.14
N ASN A 210 18.14 5.42 -2.57
CA ASN A 210 17.32 5.29 -3.78
C ASN A 210 15.90 5.85 -3.55
N LEU A 211 15.37 5.75 -2.34
CA LEU A 211 14.13 6.39 -1.93
C LEU A 211 14.20 7.93 -2.05
N GLU A 212 15.25 8.55 -1.50
CA GLU A 212 15.46 10.00 -1.57
C GLU A 212 15.74 10.49 -3.00
N ASN A 213 16.43 9.70 -3.82
CA ASN A 213 16.68 10.04 -5.22
C ASN A 213 15.39 10.16 -6.03
N VAL A 214 14.47 9.19 -5.87
CA VAL A 214 13.15 9.24 -6.53
C VAL A 214 12.34 10.42 -6.04
N HIS A 215 12.28 10.63 -4.72
CA HIS A 215 11.55 11.75 -4.13
C HIS A 215 12.03 13.10 -4.66
N ARG A 216 13.34 13.31 -4.74
CA ARG A 216 13.96 14.55 -5.24
C ARG A 216 13.47 14.91 -6.64
N ILE A 217 13.33 13.92 -7.54
CA ILE A 217 12.83 14.15 -8.89
C ILE A 217 11.34 14.47 -8.86
N LEU A 218 10.56 13.71 -8.07
CA LEU A 218 9.11 13.87 -8.00
C LEU A 218 8.66 15.24 -7.47
N VAL A 219 9.44 15.86 -6.59
CA VAL A 219 9.09 17.15 -5.97
C VAL A 219 9.92 18.34 -6.47
N LYS A 220 10.72 18.12 -7.52
CA LYS A 220 11.52 19.17 -8.15
C LYS A 220 10.64 20.36 -8.54
N ASP A 221 11.08 21.58 -8.20
CA ASP A 221 10.37 22.83 -8.50
C ASP A 221 8.95 22.95 -7.89
N MET A 222 8.60 22.11 -6.90
CA MET A 222 7.32 22.16 -6.18
C MET A 222 7.39 22.89 -4.82
N GLY A 223 8.57 23.36 -4.42
CA GLY A 223 8.77 24.04 -3.13
C GLY A 223 8.79 23.10 -1.93
N VAL A 224 9.11 21.82 -2.13
CA VAL A 224 9.18 20.78 -1.09
C VAL A 224 10.65 20.53 -0.72
N SER A 225 10.94 20.37 0.57
CA SER A 225 12.29 20.04 1.03
C SER A 225 12.75 18.64 0.60
N TYR A 226 14.06 18.47 0.39
CA TYR A 226 14.66 17.17 0.08
C TYR A 226 15.12 16.44 1.34
N GLY A 227 15.11 15.11 1.25
CA GLY A 227 15.49 14.22 2.35
C GLY A 227 14.38 14.06 3.39
N LEU A 228 14.66 13.28 4.43
CA LEU A 228 13.69 13.00 5.48
C LEU A 228 13.22 14.30 6.17
N ARG A 229 11.90 14.41 6.36
CA ARG A 229 11.30 15.59 6.98
C ARG A 229 11.72 15.76 8.44
N LYS A 230 11.79 17.03 8.86
CA LYS A 230 12.04 17.42 10.26
C LYS A 230 10.79 17.84 11.01
N ASN A 231 9.75 18.23 10.27
CA ASN A 231 8.50 18.72 10.83
C ASN A 231 7.43 17.62 10.84
N PRO A 232 6.44 17.69 11.75
CA PRO A 232 5.29 16.80 11.73
C PRO A 232 4.45 17.01 10.46
N VAL A 233 3.82 15.94 9.98
CA VAL A 233 2.83 15.99 8.89
C VAL A 233 1.54 15.29 9.34
N GLY A 234 0.41 15.73 8.79
CA GLY A 234 -0.89 15.09 9.01
C GLY A 234 -1.33 14.28 7.79
N VAL A 235 -2.27 13.36 8.01
CA VAL A 235 -2.99 12.71 6.92
C VAL A 235 -4.40 13.30 6.83
N THR A 236 -4.68 14.05 5.78
CA THR A 236 -6.01 14.62 5.55
C THR A 236 -7.07 13.52 5.50
N GLY A 237 -8.16 13.67 6.27
CA GLY A 237 -9.27 12.70 6.30
C GLY A 237 -9.05 11.48 7.19
N SER A 238 -8.02 11.51 8.06
CA SER A 238 -7.73 10.44 9.01
C SER A 238 -7.34 11.00 10.38
N THR A 239 -7.60 10.22 11.44
CA THR A 239 -7.09 10.52 12.80
C THR A 239 -5.69 9.96 13.05
N TYR A 240 -5.15 9.18 12.10
CA TYR A 240 -3.80 8.65 12.16
C TYR A 240 -2.75 9.77 12.08
N ARG A 241 -1.80 9.72 13.02
CA ARG A 241 -0.64 10.62 13.07
C ARG A 241 0.64 9.83 12.78
N PRO A 242 1.34 10.13 11.67
CA PRO A 242 2.68 9.63 11.42
C PRO A 242 3.67 10.07 12.53
N LEU A 243 4.85 9.45 12.53
CA LEU A 243 5.95 9.82 13.42
C LEU A 243 6.29 11.31 13.27
N ASP A 244 6.56 12.02 14.35
CA ASP A 244 6.85 13.47 14.34
C ASP A 244 8.34 13.77 14.51
N ASN A 245 9.15 12.78 14.88
CA ASN A 245 10.59 12.90 15.11
C ASN A 245 11.42 12.34 13.93
N VAL A 246 12.37 13.13 13.42
CA VAL A 246 13.26 12.72 12.31
C VAL A 246 14.08 11.46 12.59
N HIS A 247 14.48 11.20 13.84
CA HIS A 247 15.21 10.00 14.23
C HIS A 247 14.31 8.77 14.13
N GLN A 248 13.08 8.85 14.62
CA GLN A 248 12.10 7.76 14.50
C GLN A 248 11.68 7.54 13.04
N VAL A 249 11.52 8.61 12.25
CA VAL A 249 11.26 8.50 10.81
C VAL A 249 12.40 7.74 10.13
N ARG A 250 13.66 8.05 10.47
CA ARG A 250 14.82 7.35 9.93
C ARG A 250 14.82 5.86 10.32
N GLU A 251 14.61 5.56 11.59
CA GLU A 251 14.52 4.18 12.09
C GLU A 251 13.40 3.39 11.41
N ALA A 252 12.24 4.03 11.20
CA ALA A 252 11.12 3.42 10.50
C ALA A 252 11.43 3.16 9.01
N VAL A 253 12.13 4.07 8.34
CA VAL A 253 12.60 3.85 6.95
C VAL A 253 13.62 2.71 6.89
N ASP A 254 14.56 2.65 7.85
CA ASP A 254 15.56 1.58 7.91
C ASP A 254 14.88 0.23 8.20
N ALA A 255 13.91 0.18 9.11
CA ALA A 255 13.10 -1.01 9.37
C ALA A 255 12.28 -1.46 8.14
N LEU A 256 11.75 -0.51 7.36
CA LEU A 256 11.09 -0.80 6.10
C LEU A 256 12.06 -1.37 5.06
N CYS A 257 13.27 -0.81 4.94
CA CYS A 257 14.28 -1.33 4.02
C CYS A 257 14.62 -2.81 4.35
N LEU A 258 14.72 -3.15 5.64
CA LEU A 258 14.89 -4.52 6.08
C LEU A 258 13.68 -5.39 5.73
N ALA A 259 12.45 -4.94 6.00
CA ALA A 259 11.24 -5.68 5.65
C ALA A 259 11.10 -5.96 4.14
N VAL A 260 11.42 -4.96 3.30
CA VAL A 260 11.48 -5.14 1.84
C VAL A 260 12.56 -6.16 1.46
N SER A 261 13.75 -6.07 2.06
CA SER A 261 14.85 -7.01 1.75
C SER A 261 14.53 -8.45 2.14
N ARG A 262 13.72 -8.67 3.19
CA ARG A 262 13.24 -10.01 3.60
C ARG A 262 12.15 -10.57 2.69
N SER A 263 11.54 -9.75 1.83
CA SER A 263 10.42 -10.18 0.99
C SER A 263 10.91 -11.05 -0.17
N VAL A 264 10.21 -12.16 -0.44
CA VAL A 264 10.71 -13.24 -1.31
C VAL A 264 10.53 -13.00 -2.80
N THR A 265 9.57 -12.17 -3.21
CA THR A 265 9.29 -11.86 -4.63
C THR A 265 9.33 -10.35 -4.90
N PRO A 266 9.56 -9.91 -6.15
CA PRO A 266 9.46 -8.50 -6.54
C PRO A 266 8.08 -7.90 -6.22
N GLU A 267 7.00 -8.66 -6.38
CA GLU A 267 5.64 -8.24 -6.05
C GLU A 267 5.48 -8.00 -4.54
N ALA A 268 6.04 -8.88 -3.70
CA ALA A 268 6.01 -8.74 -2.25
C ALA A 268 6.81 -7.49 -1.82
N LYS A 269 8.01 -7.32 -2.38
CA LYS A 269 8.85 -6.13 -2.19
C LYS A 269 8.09 -4.85 -2.54
N ALA A 270 7.42 -4.83 -3.68
CA ALA A 270 6.68 -3.68 -4.18
C ALA A 270 5.47 -3.33 -3.29
N LEU A 271 4.67 -4.32 -2.88
CA LEU A 271 3.52 -4.10 -1.99
C LEU A 271 3.98 -3.55 -0.62
N VAL A 272 4.99 -4.17 -0.03
CA VAL A 272 5.54 -3.76 1.28
C VAL A 272 6.11 -2.34 1.21
N ALA A 273 6.91 -2.04 0.18
CA ALA A 273 7.47 -0.70 -0.01
C ALA A 273 6.38 0.36 -0.20
N LEU A 274 5.37 0.08 -1.03
CA LEU A 274 4.29 1.02 -1.31
C LEU A 274 3.53 1.41 -0.04
N LEU A 275 3.05 0.40 0.69
CA LEU A 275 2.27 0.62 1.91
C LEU A 275 3.13 1.19 3.02
N GLY A 276 4.36 0.70 3.18
CA GLY A 276 5.30 1.16 4.19
C GLY A 276 5.70 2.63 4.02
N ILE A 277 6.12 3.05 2.82
CA ILE A 277 6.47 4.45 2.53
C ILE A 277 5.26 5.35 2.77
N SER A 278 4.08 4.92 2.29
CA SER A 278 2.84 5.66 2.50
C SER A 278 2.50 5.82 3.97
N TYR A 279 2.77 4.81 4.82
CA TYR A 279 2.44 4.83 6.24
C TYR A 279 3.42 5.66 7.08
N ILE A 280 4.72 5.55 6.79
CA ILE A 280 5.77 6.32 7.47
C ILE A 280 5.62 7.82 7.17
N GLN A 281 5.25 8.16 5.93
CA GLN A 281 5.30 9.52 5.40
C GLN A 281 6.66 10.18 5.65
N PRO A 282 7.76 9.67 5.05
CA PRO A 282 9.11 10.12 5.36
C PRO A 282 9.44 11.55 4.90
N PHE A 283 8.66 12.10 3.98
CA PHE A 283 8.89 13.40 3.35
C PHE A 283 7.80 14.43 3.70
N GLU A 284 8.11 15.69 3.48
CA GLU A 284 7.18 16.81 3.69
C GLU A 284 5.96 16.73 2.77
N ASP A 285 6.16 16.37 1.50
CA ASP A 285 5.11 16.04 0.54
C ASP A 285 5.64 15.02 -0.50
N GLY A 286 4.75 14.43 -1.29
CA GLY A 286 5.08 13.49 -2.36
C GLY A 286 5.15 12.03 -1.92
N ASN A 287 4.89 11.72 -0.64
CA ASN A 287 5.05 10.38 -0.05
C ASN A 287 4.40 9.27 -0.87
N LYS A 288 3.11 9.42 -1.22
CA LYS A 288 2.34 8.40 -1.96
C LYS A 288 2.76 8.28 -3.43
N ARG A 289 3.20 9.38 -4.06
CA ARG A 289 3.78 9.36 -5.42
C ARG A 289 5.11 8.61 -5.41
N THR A 290 5.98 8.91 -4.44
CA THR A 290 7.24 8.18 -4.23
C THR A 290 7.00 6.70 -3.97
N ALA A 291 6.03 6.36 -3.12
CA ALA A 291 5.68 4.97 -2.82
C ALA A 291 5.31 4.17 -4.08
N ARG A 292 4.48 4.73 -4.96
CA ARG A 292 4.08 4.10 -6.22
C ARG A 292 5.22 3.94 -7.21
N LEU A 293 6.10 4.95 -7.31
CA LEU A 293 7.30 4.87 -8.16
C LEU A 293 8.30 3.83 -7.67
N ILE A 294 8.55 3.77 -6.36
CA ILE A 294 9.45 2.79 -5.75
C ILE A 294 8.92 1.38 -5.95
N ALA A 295 7.61 1.17 -5.80
CA ALA A 295 6.98 -0.11 -6.11
C ALA A 295 7.24 -0.53 -7.57
N ASN A 296 7.06 0.39 -8.52
CA ASN A 296 7.37 0.11 -9.93
C ASN A 296 8.87 -0.10 -10.18
N ALA A 297 9.75 0.60 -9.49
CA ALA A 297 11.19 0.40 -9.59
C ALA A 297 11.61 -1.00 -9.13
N LEU A 298 11.05 -1.48 -8.01
CA LEU A 298 11.27 -2.83 -7.49
C LEU A 298 10.74 -3.91 -8.44
N LEU A 299 9.58 -3.68 -9.05
CA LEU A 299 9.02 -4.59 -10.06
C LEU A 299 9.90 -4.65 -11.31
N LEU A 300 10.30 -3.49 -11.85
CA LEU A 300 11.18 -3.42 -13.02
C LEU A 300 12.54 -4.07 -12.77
N ALA A 301 13.12 -3.86 -11.58
CA ALA A 301 14.36 -4.51 -11.17
C ALA A 301 14.23 -6.05 -11.15
N GLY A 302 13.06 -6.56 -10.77
CA GLY A 302 12.72 -7.98 -10.79
C GLY A 302 12.28 -8.53 -12.15
N GLY A 303 12.26 -7.71 -13.22
CA GLY A 303 11.76 -8.11 -14.53
C GLY A 303 10.22 -8.28 -14.59
N CYS A 304 9.51 -7.78 -13.59
CA CYS A 304 8.06 -7.85 -13.47
C CYS A 304 7.38 -6.66 -14.16
N ALA A 305 6.08 -6.80 -14.47
CA ALA A 305 5.29 -5.73 -15.07
C ALA A 305 5.14 -4.56 -14.08
N PRO A 306 5.38 -3.30 -14.47
CA PRO A 306 5.11 -2.15 -13.62
C PRO A 306 3.60 -1.86 -13.54
N LEU A 307 3.12 -1.35 -12.41
CA LEU A 307 1.72 -0.99 -12.17
C LEU A 307 1.38 0.35 -12.82
N SER A 308 0.33 0.40 -13.66
CA SER A 308 -0.15 1.66 -14.25
C SER A 308 -1.23 2.36 -13.41
N TYR A 309 -1.93 1.60 -12.55
CA TYR A 309 -3.11 2.04 -11.79
C TYR A 309 -4.30 2.53 -12.65
N ARG A 310 -4.21 2.46 -13.99
CA ARG A 310 -5.16 3.10 -14.92
C ARG A 310 -6.62 2.79 -14.61
N SER A 311 -6.90 1.53 -14.29
CA SER A 311 -8.26 1.02 -14.04
C SER A 311 -8.71 1.15 -12.59
N VAL A 312 -7.86 1.64 -11.68
CA VAL A 312 -8.22 1.80 -10.26
C VAL A 312 -9.18 2.96 -10.06
N ASP A 313 -10.24 2.76 -9.29
CA ASP A 313 -11.05 3.86 -8.77
C ASP A 313 -10.26 4.64 -7.70
N GLU A 314 -10.17 5.98 -7.84
CA GLU A 314 -9.36 6.79 -6.94
C GLU A 314 -9.85 6.74 -5.49
N ASN A 315 -11.15 6.58 -5.26
CA ASN A 315 -11.71 6.50 -3.92
C ASN A 315 -11.40 5.15 -3.29
N ALA A 316 -11.58 4.04 -4.02
CA ALA A 316 -11.22 2.72 -3.55
C ALA A 316 -9.73 2.64 -3.15
N TYR A 317 -8.84 3.27 -3.92
CA TYR A 317 -7.42 3.38 -3.56
C TYR A 317 -7.21 4.13 -2.26
N ARG A 318 -7.82 5.33 -2.13
CA ARG A 318 -7.69 6.17 -0.93
C ARG A 318 -8.26 5.47 0.30
N GLU A 319 -9.42 4.86 0.20
CA GLU A 319 -10.07 4.10 1.27
C GLU A 319 -9.20 2.93 1.73
N ALA A 320 -8.62 2.16 0.79
CA ALA A 320 -7.71 1.07 1.12
C ALA A 320 -6.43 1.55 1.83
N ILE A 321 -5.88 2.71 1.43
CA ILE A 321 -4.76 3.34 2.14
C ILE A 321 -5.18 3.82 3.53
N MET A 322 -6.38 4.39 3.70
CA MET A 322 -6.89 4.81 5.01
C MET A 322 -7.05 3.62 5.96
N VAL A 323 -7.58 2.50 5.48
CA VAL A 323 -7.62 1.26 6.25
C VAL A 323 -6.21 0.84 6.67
N PHE A 324 -5.22 0.91 5.77
CA PHE A 324 -3.86 0.56 6.16
C PHE A 324 -3.28 1.50 7.22
N TYR A 325 -3.58 2.80 7.16
CA TYR A 325 -3.12 3.76 8.16
C TYR A 325 -3.74 3.54 9.54
N GLU A 326 -5.04 3.30 9.58
CA GLU A 326 -5.78 3.24 10.84
C GLU A 326 -5.88 1.82 11.41
N ILE A 327 -5.74 0.78 10.59
CA ILE A 327 -5.89 -0.61 11.04
C ILE A 327 -4.59 -1.41 10.86
N ASN A 328 -3.77 -1.06 9.86
CA ASN A 328 -2.69 -1.87 9.29
C ASN A 328 -3.17 -3.14 8.57
N SER A 329 -4.44 -3.20 8.13
CA SER A 329 -4.89 -4.31 7.28
C SER A 329 -4.34 -4.19 5.86
N LEU A 330 -3.71 -5.25 5.37
CA LEU A 330 -3.25 -5.35 3.99
C LEU A 330 -4.37 -5.70 3.02
N VAL A 331 -5.45 -6.31 3.53
CA VAL A 331 -6.42 -7.05 2.72
C VAL A 331 -7.06 -6.18 1.62
N PRO A 332 -7.56 -4.96 1.88
CA PRO A 332 -8.18 -4.15 0.83
C PRO A 332 -7.19 -3.74 -0.26
N PHE A 333 -5.99 -3.30 0.14
CA PHE A 333 -5.00 -2.80 -0.81
C PHE A 333 -4.35 -3.93 -1.60
N ARG A 334 -4.15 -5.10 -0.98
CA ARG A 334 -3.61 -6.29 -1.65
C ARG A 334 -4.51 -6.75 -2.80
N LYS A 335 -5.84 -6.69 -2.62
CA LYS A 335 -6.79 -6.95 -3.71
C LYS A 335 -6.56 -6.01 -4.90
N ILE A 336 -6.48 -4.70 -4.64
CA ILE A 336 -6.18 -3.69 -5.67
C ILE A 336 -4.83 -4.01 -6.33
N PHE A 337 -3.79 -4.31 -5.56
CA PHE A 337 -2.46 -4.61 -6.07
C PHE A 337 -2.47 -5.80 -7.04
N VAL A 338 -3.09 -6.92 -6.66
CA VAL A 338 -3.15 -8.13 -7.49
C VAL A 338 -3.93 -7.88 -8.78
N GLU A 339 -5.06 -7.19 -8.70
CA GLU A 339 -5.87 -6.82 -9.87
C GLU A 339 -5.11 -5.90 -10.82
N GLN A 340 -4.39 -4.91 -10.29
CA GLN A 340 -3.60 -3.98 -11.10
C GLN A 340 -2.36 -4.62 -11.69
N TYR A 341 -1.73 -5.57 -10.99
CA TYR A 341 -0.59 -6.30 -11.53
C TYR A 341 -1.02 -7.19 -12.70
N ALA A 342 -2.10 -7.96 -12.55
CA ALA A 342 -2.67 -8.77 -13.62
C ALA A 342 -3.08 -7.89 -14.81
N PHE A 343 -3.78 -6.78 -14.55
CA PHE A 343 -4.14 -5.82 -15.58
C PHE A 343 -2.91 -5.28 -16.31
N ALA A 344 -1.84 -4.92 -15.60
CA ALA A 344 -0.66 -4.37 -16.22
C ALA A 344 0.07 -5.42 -17.08
N ALA A 345 0.20 -6.65 -16.58
CA ALA A 345 0.79 -7.77 -17.30
C ALA A 345 0.06 -8.09 -18.63
N ASP A 346 -1.26 -7.86 -18.68
CA ASP A 346 -2.10 -8.07 -19.87
C ASP A 346 -2.12 -6.86 -20.82
N ASN A 347 -1.86 -5.65 -20.33
CA ASN A 347 -2.07 -4.44 -21.13
C ASN A 347 -0.78 -3.74 -21.58
N TYR A 348 0.35 -3.95 -20.90
CA TYR A 348 1.61 -3.24 -21.21
C TYR A 348 2.78 -4.19 -21.41
N LEU A 349 3.78 -3.70 -22.15
CA LEU A 349 4.99 -4.44 -22.51
C LEU A 349 6.23 -3.57 -22.21
N ILE A 350 6.59 -3.43 -20.93
CA ILE A 350 7.57 -2.45 -20.43
C ILE A 350 8.83 -3.12 -19.89
N VAL A 351 9.86 -3.25 -20.72
CA VAL A 351 11.14 -3.82 -20.27
C VAL A 351 12.04 -2.74 -19.64
N ALA A 352 12.84 -3.14 -18.63
CA ALA A 352 13.82 -2.28 -17.98
C ALA A 352 14.90 -1.80 -18.98
#